data_AF-A0A2A2GS27-F1
#
_entry.id   AF-A0A2A2GS27-F1
#
_cell.length_a   1.000
_cell.length_b   1.000
_cell.length_c   1.000
_cell.angle_alpha   90.00
_cell.angle_beta   90.00
_cell.angle_gamma   90.00
#
_symmetry.space_group_name_H-M   'P 1'
#
loop_
_entity.id
_entity.type
_entity.pdbx_description
1 polymer ?
#
loop_
_entity_poly.entity_id
_entity_poly.type
_entity_poly.pdbx_seq_one_letter_code
_entity_poly.pdbx_strand_id
1 'polypeptide(L)'
;MGIKNIHLGALDSFRGVAAISVVVHHLYISSAVSEWDFFRHSSLFVPFFFALSGFVIAYVYDKATFSFKHFMIARGFRILPLYYLMLVCFIALECLNYVLYHHFGLFFKNIPFSGDRGFDQILPNLFLLQSWLSWTYPLSFNNPAWSLSVEWYLYIFFGILMFIPKFARYTIMLLGASFAYFHLIGFVRIEGVSGILYFCSGALVYWVFTLCKTKPLSPLLLTILEALIIITSVYIITSGQGQYAVFIFSGLVLIFGLSSYWKNTAYKGGGGLPIY
;
A
#
# COMPACT_ATOMS: atom_id res chain seq x y z
N MET A 1 -8.67 5.99 -30.87
CA MET A 1 -8.78 7.21 -30.04
C MET A 1 -8.40 6.81 -28.61
N GLY A 2 -7.14 7.04 -28.21
CA GLY A 2 -6.64 6.56 -26.92
C GLY A 2 -7.33 7.29 -25.76
N ILE A 3 -8.01 6.57 -24.87
CA ILE A 3 -8.57 7.13 -23.65
C ILE A 3 -7.40 7.65 -22.82
N LYS A 4 -7.15 8.96 -22.87
CA LYS A 4 -6.10 9.59 -22.07
C LYS A 4 -6.53 9.51 -20.60
N ASN A 5 -5.86 8.65 -19.83
CA ASN A 5 -6.09 8.54 -18.40
C ASN A 5 -5.94 9.91 -17.74
N ILE A 6 -6.92 10.30 -16.92
CA ILE A 6 -6.86 11.56 -16.20
C ILE A 6 -5.80 11.38 -15.10
N HIS A 7 -4.79 12.24 -15.12
CA HIS A 7 -3.74 12.22 -14.12
C HIS A 7 -4.27 12.75 -12.80
N LEU A 8 -4.13 11.95 -11.74
CA LEU A 8 -4.61 12.28 -10.40
C LEU A 8 -3.49 12.89 -9.56
N GLY A 9 -2.99 14.05 -10.01
CA GLY A 9 -1.76 14.66 -9.47
C GLY A 9 -1.76 14.89 -7.96
N ALA A 10 -2.93 15.18 -7.35
CA ALA A 10 -3.02 15.34 -5.89
C ALA A 10 -2.66 14.04 -5.13
N LEU A 11 -3.08 12.88 -5.66
CA LEU A 11 -2.77 11.59 -5.05
C LEU A 11 -1.28 11.23 -5.20
N ASP A 12 -0.64 11.68 -6.28
CA ASP A 12 0.81 11.51 -6.46
C ASP A 12 1.60 12.39 -5.48
N SER A 13 1.15 13.60 -5.18
CA SER A 13 1.73 14.44 -4.12
C SER A 13 1.62 13.77 -2.74
N PHE A 14 0.47 13.18 -2.40
CA PHE A 14 0.33 12.44 -1.14
C PHE A 14 1.26 11.23 -1.04
N ARG A 15 1.57 10.55 -2.16
CA ARG A 15 2.59 9.49 -2.17
C ARG A 15 3.96 10.01 -1.78
N GLY A 16 4.35 11.19 -2.30
CA GLY A 16 5.61 11.82 -1.98
C GLY A 16 5.74 12.14 -0.50
N VAL A 17 4.72 12.80 0.08
CA VAL A 17 4.69 13.14 1.51
C VAL A 17 4.75 11.87 2.37
N ALA A 18 3.89 10.88 2.06
CA ALA A 18 3.85 9.61 2.78
C ALA A 18 5.21 8.87 2.73
N ALA A 19 5.88 8.84 1.57
CA ALA A 19 7.17 8.18 1.42
C ALA A 19 8.26 8.84 2.27
N ILE A 20 8.33 10.18 2.26
CA ILE A 20 9.29 10.93 3.09
C ILE A 20 9.03 10.66 4.58
N SER A 21 7.76 10.69 5.01
CA SER A 21 7.39 10.39 6.39
C SER A 21 7.80 8.98 6.83
N VAL A 22 7.64 7.97 5.97
CA VAL A 22 8.09 6.59 6.24
C VAL A 22 9.62 6.50 6.32
N VAL A 23 10.36 7.24 5.51
CA VAL A 23 11.84 7.29 5.59
C VAL A 23 12.28 7.90 6.91
N VAL A 24 11.70 9.04 7.31
CA VAL A 24 12.00 9.68 8.60
C VAL A 24 11.70 8.75 9.77
N HIS A 25 10.60 7.98 9.69
CA HIS A 25 10.25 6.97 10.68
C HIS A 25 11.34 5.89 10.84
N HIS A 26 11.89 5.37 9.73
CA HIS A 26 12.91 4.31 9.77
C HIS A 26 14.31 4.82 10.14
N LEU A 27 14.63 6.08 9.84
CA LEU A 27 15.93 6.66 10.19
C LEU A 27 16.12 6.84 11.70
N TYR A 28 15.03 6.99 12.45
CA TYR A 28 14.97 7.22 13.90
C TYR A 28 16.25 7.85 14.49
N ILE A 29 16.30 9.18 14.50
CA ILE A 29 17.40 9.95 15.07
C ILE A 29 16.95 10.47 16.44
N SER A 30 17.70 10.14 17.49
CA SER A 30 17.43 10.61 18.85
C SER A 30 17.52 12.14 18.94
N SER A 31 16.59 12.76 19.65
CA SER A 31 16.48 14.22 19.83
C SER A 31 16.26 15.02 18.52
N ALA A 32 15.69 14.39 17.50
CA ALA A 32 15.36 15.03 16.23
C ALA A 32 13.84 15.00 15.93
N VAL A 33 13.45 15.57 14.79
CA VAL A 33 12.05 15.61 14.32
C VAL A 33 11.40 14.22 14.22
N SER A 34 12.19 13.15 14.08
CA SER A 34 11.70 11.76 14.10
C SER A 34 11.01 11.37 15.42
N GLU A 35 11.20 12.13 16.50
CA GLU A 35 10.52 11.90 17.78
C GLU A 35 9.14 12.55 17.88
N TRP A 36 8.76 13.42 16.93
CA TRP A 36 7.40 13.97 16.94
C TRP A 36 6.38 12.86 16.69
N ASP A 37 5.24 12.93 17.37
CA ASP A 37 4.22 11.88 17.33
C ASP A 37 3.73 11.57 15.91
N PHE A 38 3.73 12.56 15.02
CA PHE A 38 3.44 12.36 13.60
C PHE A 38 4.42 11.39 12.92
N PHE A 39 5.73 11.56 13.13
CA PHE A 39 6.76 10.72 12.53
C PHE A 39 6.90 9.36 13.24
N ARG A 40 6.64 9.31 14.54
CA ARG A 40 6.58 8.05 15.29
C ARG A 40 5.50 7.09 14.78
N HIS A 41 4.34 7.63 14.39
CA HIS A 41 3.23 6.83 13.86
C HIS A 41 3.16 6.81 12.32
N SER A 42 4.19 7.30 11.62
CA SER A 42 4.23 7.34 10.16
C SER A 42 4.30 5.95 9.50
N SER A 43 4.45 4.87 10.27
CA SER A 43 4.21 3.50 9.78
C SER A 43 2.78 3.30 9.24
N LEU A 44 1.80 4.10 9.68
CA LEU A 44 0.42 4.11 9.16
C LEU A 44 0.34 4.52 7.68
N PHE A 45 1.36 5.19 7.14
CA PHE A 45 1.40 5.50 5.70
C PHE A 45 1.64 4.26 4.83
N VAL A 46 2.16 3.15 5.37
CA VAL A 46 2.30 1.90 4.61
C VAL A 46 0.92 1.32 4.25
N PRO A 47 -0.02 1.15 5.19
CA PRO A 47 -1.42 0.87 4.88
C PRO A 47 -2.07 1.86 3.90
N PHE A 48 -1.76 3.16 4.00
CA PHE A 48 -2.23 4.15 3.03
C PHE A 48 -1.77 3.83 1.60
N PHE A 49 -0.53 3.40 1.40
CA PHE A 49 -0.05 2.95 0.07
C PHE A 49 -0.83 1.76 -0.46
N PHE A 50 -1.25 0.81 0.38
CA PHE A 50 -2.09 -0.31 -0.06
C PHE A 50 -3.47 0.16 -0.53
N ALA A 51 -4.12 1.06 0.22
CA ALA A 51 -5.41 1.64 -0.21
C ALA A 51 -5.28 2.42 -1.52
N LEU A 52 -4.24 3.22 -1.65
CA LEU A 52 -3.99 3.96 -2.88
C LEU A 52 -3.65 3.05 -4.06
N SER A 53 -2.95 1.93 -3.81
CA SER A 53 -2.65 0.92 -4.82
C SER A 53 -3.94 0.25 -5.33
N GLY A 54 -4.82 -0.18 -4.42
CA GLY A 54 -6.12 -0.75 -4.76
C GLY A 54 -6.98 0.18 -5.61
N PHE A 55 -7.06 1.46 -5.22
CA PHE A 55 -7.78 2.48 -5.98
C PHE A 55 -7.18 2.73 -7.36
N VAL A 56 -5.87 2.98 -7.46
CA VAL A 56 -5.22 3.31 -8.73
C VAL A 56 -5.25 2.13 -9.70
N ILE A 57 -5.04 0.91 -9.21
CA ILE A 57 -5.10 -0.29 -10.06
C ILE A 57 -6.52 -0.50 -10.57
N ALA A 58 -7.55 -0.37 -9.72
CA ALA A 58 -8.94 -0.45 -10.15
C ALA A 58 -9.26 0.65 -11.17
N TYR A 59 -8.80 1.89 -10.95
CA TYR A 59 -8.99 3.02 -11.86
C TYR A 59 -8.39 2.79 -13.26
N VAL A 60 -7.15 2.29 -13.32
CA VAL A 60 -6.43 2.07 -14.59
C VAL A 60 -7.02 0.89 -15.36
N TYR A 61 -7.34 -0.22 -14.69
CA TYR A 61 -7.74 -1.46 -15.34
C TYR A 61 -9.26 -1.61 -15.55
N ASP A 62 -10.09 -0.69 -15.05
CA ASP A 62 -11.53 -0.66 -15.38
C ASP A 62 -11.81 -0.20 -16.81
N LYS A 63 -10.86 0.50 -17.46
CA LYS A 63 -11.01 1.06 -18.82
C LYS A 63 -10.15 0.39 -19.88
N ALA A 64 -9.23 -0.49 -19.48
CA ALA A 64 -8.24 -1.10 -20.36
C ALA A 64 -8.59 -2.56 -20.66
N THR A 65 -8.20 -3.05 -21.84
CA THR A 65 -8.15 -4.49 -22.12
C THR A 65 -7.17 -5.14 -21.15
N PHE A 66 -7.67 -6.01 -20.27
CA PHE A 66 -6.84 -6.64 -19.25
C PHE A 66 -6.04 -7.79 -19.85
N SER A 67 -4.71 -7.72 -19.67
CA SER A 67 -3.82 -8.85 -19.93
C SER A 67 -3.07 -9.17 -18.64
N PHE A 68 -3.37 -10.33 -18.04
CA PHE A 68 -2.71 -10.79 -16.83
C PHE A 68 -1.18 -10.88 -16.95
N LYS A 69 -0.66 -11.36 -18.09
CA LYS A 69 0.79 -11.44 -18.33
C LYS A 69 1.46 -10.07 -18.26
N HIS A 70 1.00 -9.11 -19.06
CA HIS A 70 1.51 -7.74 -19.05
C HIS A 70 1.36 -7.07 -17.67
N PHE A 71 0.23 -7.29 -16.98
CA PHE A 71 0.00 -6.80 -15.63
C PHE A 71 1.06 -7.35 -14.65
N MET A 72 1.25 -8.67 -14.60
CA MET A 72 2.20 -9.30 -13.69
C MET A 72 3.65 -8.94 -14.01
N ILE A 73 4.03 -8.83 -15.29
CA ILE A 73 5.38 -8.41 -15.68
C ILE A 73 5.66 -6.98 -15.22
N ALA A 74 4.75 -6.03 -15.50
CA ALA A 74 4.95 -4.63 -15.12
C ALA A 74 5.07 -4.45 -13.61
N ARG A 75 4.31 -5.23 -12.82
CA ARG A 75 4.36 -5.21 -11.36
C ARG A 75 5.57 -5.97 -10.80
N GLY A 76 5.96 -7.07 -11.45
CA GLY A 76 7.15 -7.86 -11.10
C GLY A 76 8.43 -7.05 -11.22
N PHE A 77 8.63 -6.35 -12.34
CA PHE A 77 9.80 -5.48 -12.53
C PHE A 77 9.88 -4.32 -11.54
N ARG A 78 8.75 -3.90 -10.97
CA ARG A 78 8.71 -2.88 -9.93
C ARG A 78 9.21 -3.40 -8.58
N ILE A 79 8.95 -4.66 -8.24
CA ILE A 79 9.20 -5.20 -6.88
C ILE A 79 10.39 -6.16 -6.84
N LEU A 80 10.38 -7.18 -7.70
CA LEU A 80 11.27 -8.34 -7.59
C LEU A 80 12.76 -8.02 -7.72
N PRO A 81 13.22 -7.17 -8.68
CA PRO A 81 14.66 -6.92 -8.84
C PRO A 81 15.31 -6.35 -7.58
N LEU A 82 14.68 -5.31 -6.99
CA LEU A 82 15.19 -4.68 -5.78
C LEU A 82 15.05 -5.60 -4.56
N TYR A 83 13.91 -6.31 -4.45
CA TYR A 83 13.68 -7.24 -3.34
C TYR A 83 14.77 -8.33 -3.28
N TYR A 84 15.01 -9.02 -4.40
CA TYR A 84 15.97 -10.11 -4.44
C TYR A 84 17.41 -9.63 -4.29
N LEU A 85 17.75 -8.46 -4.84
CA LEU A 85 19.06 -7.84 -4.60
C LEU A 85 19.30 -7.63 -3.10
N MET A 86 18.34 -7.03 -2.40
CA MET A 86 18.47 -6.79 -0.97
C MET A 86 18.51 -8.10 -0.17
N LEU A 87 17.69 -9.10 -0.53
CA LEU A 87 17.70 -10.40 0.14
C LEU A 87 19.07 -11.08 0.01
N VAL A 88 19.68 -11.07 -1.17
CA VAL A 88 21.05 -11.59 -1.38
C VAL A 88 22.07 -10.83 -0.53
N CYS A 89 21.99 -9.49 -0.48
CA CYS A 89 22.88 -8.69 0.37
C CYS A 89 22.74 -9.05 1.85
N PHE A 90 21.52 -9.20 2.38
CA PHE A 90 21.30 -9.56 3.78
C PHE A 90 21.74 -10.99 4.11
N ILE A 91 21.53 -11.95 3.20
CA ILE A 91 22.06 -13.31 3.37
C ILE A 91 23.59 -13.29 3.36
N ALA A 92 24.22 -12.53 2.46
CA ALA A 92 25.68 -12.38 2.43
C ALA A 92 26.23 -11.75 3.72
N LEU A 93 25.52 -10.76 4.29
CA LEU A 93 25.86 -10.18 5.60
C LEU A 93 25.74 -11.20 6.74
N GLU A 94 24.75 -12.10 6.70
CA GLU A 94 24.64 -13.18 7.69
C GLU A 94 25.72 -14.25 7.51
N CYS A 95 26.12 -14.58 6.27
CA CYS A 95 27.29 -15.42 6.03
C CYS A 95 28.57 -14.78 6.59
N LEU A 96 28.73 -13.46 6.44
CA LEU A 96 29.85 -12.74 7.05
C LEU A 96 29.78 -12.80 8.59
N ASN A 97 28.59 -12.58 9.17
CA ASN A 97 28.36 -12.71 10.61
C ASN A 97 28.73 -14.12 11.13
N TYR A 98 28.42 -15.15 10.35
CA TYR A 98 28.77 -16.54 10.66
C TYR A 98 30.28 -16.76 10.71
N VAL A 99 31.02 -16.25 9.71
CA VAL A 99 32.49 -16.31 9.68
C VAL A 99 33.08 -15.56 10.87
N LEU A 100 32.59 -14.36 11.18
CA LEU A 100 33.06 -13.58 12.32
C LEU A 100 32.85 -14.30 13.65
N TYR A 101 31.69 -14.95 13.82
CA TYR A 101 31.35 -15.67 15.04
C TYR A 101 32.25 -16.87 15.28
N HIS A 102 32.46 -17.70 14.25
CA HIS A 102 33.24 -18.93 14.38
C HIS A 102 34.75 -18.73 14.41
N HIS A 103 35.28 -17.72 13.71
CA HIS A 103 36.74 -17.51 13.63
C HIS A 103 37.27 -16.50 14.64
N PHE A 104 36.46 -15.54 15.06
CA PHE A 104 36.88 -14.43 15.93
C PHE A 104 36.08 -14.34 17.23
N GLY A 105 35.02 -15.13 17.40
CA GLY A 105 34.12 -15.03 18.55
C GLY A 105 33.30 -13.73 18.58
N LEU A 106 33.26 -12.99 17.47
CA LEU A 106 32.56 -11.71 17.33
C LEU A 106 31.28 -11.91 16.52
N PHE A 107 30.20 -11.23 16.90
CA PHE A 107 28.98 -11.19 16.11
C PHE A 107 28.44 -9.77 16.08
N PHE A 108 27.59 -9.46 15.10
CA PHE A 108 26.99 -8.13 14.98
C PHE A 108 26.02 -7.86 16.15
N LYS A 109 24.76 -8.24 15.97
CA LYS A 109 23.70 -8.02 16.96
C LYS A 109 23.17 -9.33 17.53
N ASN A 110 23.02 -10.32 16.66
CA ASN A 110 22.47 -11.63 16.99
C ASN A 110 23.46 -12.72 16.57
N ILE A 111 23.30 -13.90 17.18
CA ILE A 111 23.97 -15.13 16.73
C ILE A 111 23.61 -15.33 15.24
N PRO A 112 24.59 -15.67 14.39
CA PRO A 112 24.34 -15.86 12.96
C PRO A 112 23.27 -16.92 12.72
N PHE A 113 22.41 -16.68 11.72
CA PHE A 113 21.31 -17.58 11.34
C PHE A 113 20.39 -18.02 12.50
N SER A 114 20.06 -17.09 13.39
CA SER A 114 19.13 -17.33 14.50
C SER A 114 17.92 -16.38 14.46
N GLY A 115 16.80 -16.80 15.05
CA GLY A 115 15.60 -15.98 15.19
C GLY A 115 15.04 -15.50 13.85
N ASP A 116 14.90 -14.17 13.70
CA ASP A 116 14.37 -13.50 12.51
C ASP A 116 15.28 -13.60 11.27
N ARG A 117 16.47 -14.20 11.41
CA ARG A 117 17.40 -14.47 10.31
C ARG A 117 17.76 -15.95 10.19
N GLY A 118 16.96 -16.81 10.80
CA GLY A 118 17.12 -18.26 10.75
C GLY A 118 17.04 -18.84 9.33
N PHE A 119 17.61 -20.03 9.14
CA PHE A 119 17.53 -20.75 7.86
C PHE A 119 16.10 -21.06 7.45
N ASP A 120 15.22 -21.31 8.42
CA ASP A 120 13.78 -21.53 8.25
C ASP A 120 13.06 -20.30 7.67
N GLN A 121 13.64 -19.10 7.81
CA GLN A 121 13.09 -17.86 7.26
C GLN A 121 13.54 -17.59 5.81
N ILE A 122 14.56 -18.27 5.28
CA ILE A 122 15.06 -18.04 3.91
C ILE A 122 13.99 -18.41 2.87
N LEU A 123 13.36 -19.58 3.02
CA LEU A 123 12.37 -20.05 2.05
C LEU A 123 11.11 -19.18 2.00
N PRO A 124 10.51 -18.78 3.15
CA PRO A 124 9.45 -17.78 3.17
C PRO A 124 9.84 -16.48 2.48
N ASN A 125 11.04 -15.93 2.71
CA ASN A 125 11.47 -14.70 2.06
C ASN A 125 11.68 -14.87 0.56
N LEU A 126 12.25 -16.00 0.11
CA LEU A 126 12.45 -16.26 -1.31
C LEU A 126 11.12 -16.20 -2.11
N PHE A 127 10.03 -16.67 -1.50
CA PHE A 127 8.68 -16.63 -2.07
C PHE A 127 7.84 -15.44 -1.63
N LEU A 128 8.41 -14.47 -0.91
CA LEU A 128 7.70 -13.32 -0.36
C LEU A 128 6.50 -13.71 0.56
N LEU A 129 6.59 -14.82 1.27
CA LEU A 129 5.54 -15.37 2.15
C LEU A 129 5.65 -14.92 3.62
N GLN A 130 6.72 -14.22 3.99
CA GLN A 130 7.05 -13.89 5.39
C GLN A 130 6.00 -13.02 6.11
N SER A 131 5.20 -12.24 5.35
CA SER A 131 4.09 -11.43 5.89
C SER A 131 2.75 -12.14 5.89
N TRP A 132 2.69 -13.37 5.37
CA TRP A 132 1.45 -14.12 5.18
C TRP A 132 1.34 -15.30 6.15
N LEU A 133 2.44 -16.00 6.42
CA LEU A 133 2.45 -17.21 7.24
C LEU A 133 2.57 -16.88 8.73
N SER A 134 1.74 -17.52 9.57
CA SER A 134 1.70 -17.25 11.01
C SER A 134 3.00 -17.58 11.76
N TRP A 135 3.77 -18.56 11.27
CA TRP A 135 5.01 -19.04 11.88
C TRP A 135 6.28 -18.30 11.43
N THR A 136 6.15 -17.32 10.52
CA THR A 136 7.30 -16.56 10.01
C THR A 136 7.44 -15.21 10.70
N TYR A 137 8.66 -14.65 10.65
CA TYR A 137 8.93 -13.29 11.07
C TYR A 137 8.75 -12.33 9.88
N PRO A 138 7.86 -11.32 9.95
CA PRO A 138 7.57 -10.44 8.83
C PRO A 138 8.75 -9.51 8.51
N LEU A 139 9.53 -9.18 9.53
CA LEU A 139 10.72 -8.33 9.46
C LEU A 139 12.00 -9.12 9.18
N SER A 140 11.89 -10.42 8.85
CA SER A 140 13.04 -11.29 8.66
C SER A 140 13.97 -10.80 7.55
N PHE A 141 15.28 -10.84 7.81
CA PHE A 141 16.38 -10.30 6.99
C PHE A 141 16.32 -8.79 6.72
N ASN A 142 15.23 -8.29 6.15
CA ASN A 142 15.04 -6.92 5.70
C ASN A 142 13.73 -6.34 6.28
N ASN A 143 13.86 -5.55 7.35
CA ASN A 143 12.73 -4.95 8.08
C ASN A 143 11.63 -4.36 7.16
N PRO A 144 11.88 -3.40 6.24
CA PRO A 144 10.83 -2.81 5.41
C PRO A 144 10.23 -3.75 4.35
N ALA A 145 10.82 -4.93 4.12
CA ALA A 145 10.45 -5.83 3.03
C ALA A 145 9.10 -6.55 3.24
N TRP A 146 8.57 -6.54 4.47
CA TRP A 146 7.25 -7.11 4.79
C TRP A 146 6.15 -6.52 3.89
N SER A 147 6.24 -5.22 3.59
CA SER A 147 5.23 -4.50 2.81
C SER A 147 5.24 -4.91 1.33
N LEU A 148 6.42 -5.20 0.77
CA LEU A 148 6.58 -5.71 -0.60
C LEU A 148 6.04 -7.14 -0.74
N SER A 149 6.21 -7.95 0.32
CA SER A 149 5.61 -9.28 0.40
C SER A 149 4.09 -9.22 0.35
N VAL A 150 3.49 -8.30 1.09
CA VAL A 150 2.04 -8.07 1.03
C VAL A 150 1.62 -7.56 -0.35
N GLU A 151 2.32 -6.56 -0.89
CA GLU A 151 1.97 -5.94 -2.18
C GLU A 151 2.00 -6.94 -3.34
N TRP A 152 2.99 -7.85 -3.39
CA TRP A 152 3.13 -8.86 -4.44
C TRP A 152 1.90 -9.78 -4.54
N TYR A 153 1.44 -10.31 -3.42
CA TYR A 153 0.28 -11.21 -3.40
C TYR A 153 -1.04 -10.47 -3.58
N LEU A 154 -1.14 -9.21 -3.16
CA LEU A 154 -2.30 -8.37 -3.49
C LEU A 154 -2.42 -8.11 -5.00
N TYR A 155 -1.29 -7.99 -5.71
CA TYR A 155 -1.30 -7.89 -7.16
C TYR A 155 -1.78 -9.19 -7.82
N ILE A 156 -1.26 -10.34 -7.40
CA ILE A 156 -1.73 -11.64 -7.89
C ILE A 156 -3.24 -11.77 -7.64
N PHE A 157 -3.68 -11.50 -6.41
CA PHE A 157 -5.08 -11.51 -6.01
C PHE A 157 -5.95 -10.63 -6.92
N PHE A 158 -5.58 -9.35 -7.09
CA PHE A 158 -6.32 -8.45 -7.98
C PHE A 158 -6.32 -8.94 -9.43
N GLY A 159 -5.17 -9.42 -9.92
CA GLY A 159 -5.04 -9.93 -11.29
C GLY A 159 -5.96 -11.11 -11.55
N ILE A 160 -6.15 -12.01 -10.58
CA ILE A 160 -7.12 -13.11 -10.65
C ILE A 160 -8.55 -12.57 -10.62
N LEU A 161 -8.85 -11.61 -9.74
CA LEU A 161 -10.18 -10.99 -9.66
C LEU A 161 -10.61 -10.29 -10.95
N MET A 162 -9.68 -9.90 -11.83
CA MET A 162 -10.02 -9.31 -13.13
C MET A 162 -10.68 -10.28 -14.10
N PHE A 163 -10.58 -11.60 -13.87
CA PHE A 163 -11.32 -12.61 -14.63
C PHE A 163 -12.73 -12.88 -14.11
N ILE A 164 -13.09 -12.28 -12.96
CA ILE A 164 -14.39 -12.43 -12.33
C ILE A 164 -15.30 -11.26 -12.75
N PRO A 165 -16.62 -11.48 -12.95
CA PRO A 165 -17.56 -10.42 -13.26
C PRO A 165 -17.49 -9.27 -12.26
N LYS A 166 -17.64 -8.02 -12.75
CA LYS A 166 -17.44 -6.79 -11.98
C LYS A 166 -18.20 -6.77 -10.66
N PHE A 167 -19.46 -7.22 -10.65
CA PHE A 167 -20.27 -7.29 -9.44
C PHE A 167 -19.68 -8.25 -8.40
N ALA A 168 -19.45 -9.51 -8.78
CA ALA A 168 -18.87 -10.53 -7.92
C ALA A 168 -17.47 -10.14 -7.40
N ARG A 169 -16.64 -9.49 -8.23
CA ARG A 169 -15.34 -8.95 -7.83
C ARG A 169 -15.47 -7.97 -6.65
N TYR A 170 -16.35 -6.98 -6.74
CA TYR A 170 -16.52 -6.01 -5.66
C TYR A 170 -17.20 -6.64 -4.44
N THR A 171 -18.07 -7.62 -4.61
CA THR A 171 -18.59 -8.42 -3.49
C THR A 171 -17.47 -9.16 -2.76
N ILE A 172 -16.56 -9.82 -3.49
CA ILE A 172 -15.40 -10.51 -2.90
C ILE A 172 -14.49 -9.51 -2.17
N MET A 173 -14.22 -8.34 -2.75
CA MET A 173 -13.42 -7.29 -2.11
C MET A 173 -14.10 -6.75 -0.84
N LEU A 174 -15.43 -6.59 -0.85
CA LEU A 174 -16.20 -6.19 0.32
C LEU A 174 -16.09 -7.23 1.43
N LEU A 175 -16.32 -8.51 1.12
CA LEU A 175 -16.18 -9.60 2.06
C LEU A 175 -14.74 -9.69 2.59
N GLY A 176 -13.73 -9.60 1.72
CA GLY A 176 -12.32 -9.60 2.11
C GLY A 176 -11.97 -8.45 3.05
N ALA A 177 -12.43 -7.23 2.78
CA ALA A 177 -12.25 -6.08 3.66
C ALA A 177 -12.96 -6.28 5.01
N SER A 178 -14.20 -6.79 5.01
CA SER A 178 -14.95 -7.06 6.24
C SER A 178 -14.27 -8.15 7.10
N PHE A 179 -13.88 -9.27 6.49
CA PHE A 179 -13.17 -10.35 7.20
C PHE A 179 -11.84 -9.87 7.76
N ALA A 180 -11.11 -9.03 7.01
CA ALA A 180 -9.86 -8.45 7.49
C ALA A 180 -10.07 -7.46 8.65
N TYR A 181 -11.09 -6.60 8.56
CA TYR A 181 -11.41 -5.63 9.62
C TYR A 181 -11.77 -6.33 10.95
N PHE A 182 -12.60 -7.37 10.89
CA PHE A 182 -12.99 -8.15 12.06
C PHE A 182 -11.97 -9.24 12.46
N HIS A 183 -10.79 -9.27 11.84
CA HIS A 183 -9.71 -10.22 12.14
C HIS A 183 -10.15 -11.70 12.08
N LEU A 184 -11.06 -12.03 11.14
CA LEU A 184 -11.61 -13.37 10.98
C LEU A 184 -10.67 -14.32 10.19
N ILE A 185 -9.47 -13.87 9.83
CA ILE A 185 -8.48 -14.61 9.04
C ILE A 185 -7.32 -15.05 9.96
N GLY A 186 -7.60 -15.94 10.91
CA GLY A 186 -6.66 -16.29 11.99
C GLY A 186 -5.36 -17.00 11.56
N PHE A 187 -5.27 -17.49 10.33
CA PHE A 187 -4.05 -18.13 9.81
C PHE A 187 -3.08 -17.16 9.10
N VAL A 188 -3.51 -15.92 8.84
CA VAL A 188 -2.70 -14.89 8.18
C VAL A 188 -2.18 -13.90 9.22
N ARG A 189 -0.93 -13.44 9.07
CA ARG A 189 -0.39 -12.41 9.97
C ARG A 189 -1.12 -11.08 9.83
N ILE A 190 -1.02 -10.25 10.87
CA ILE A 190 -1.64 -8.92 10.92
C ILE A 190 -1.23 -8.03 9.74
N GLU A 191 0.00 -8.17 9.23
CA GLU A 191 0.50 -7.41 8.08
C GLU A 191 -0.25 -7.75 6.79
N GLY A 192 -0.43 -9.05 6.52
CA GLY A 192 -1.20 -9.53 5.37
C GLY A 192 -2.68 -9.18 5.49
N VAL A 193 -3.26 -9.32 6.69
CA VAL A 193 -4.65 -8.91 6.99
C VAL A 193 -4.84 -7.41 6.75
N SER A 194 -3.93 -6.57 7.24
CA SER A 194 -3.91 -5.13 6.99
C SER A 194 -3.80 -4.84 5.49
N GLY A 195 -2.91 -5.54 4.78
CA GLY A 195 -2.84 -5.46 3.32
C GLY A 195 -4.16 -5.67 2.61
N ILE A 196 -4.86 -6.77 2.94
CA ILE A 196 -6.17 -7.11 2.39
C ILE A 196 -7.17 -5.99 2.70
N LEU A 197 -7.26 -5.57 3.95
CA LEU A 197 -8.19 -4.53 4.40
C LEU A 197 -8.04 -3.26 3.55
N TYR A 198 -6.85 -2.67 3.55
CA TYR A 198 -6.64 -1.38 2.91
C TYR A 198 -6.73 -1.47 1.39
N PHE A 199 -6.16 -2.50 0.77
CA PHE A 199 -6.20 -2.68 -0.68
C PHE A 199 -7.63 -2.88 -1.20
N CYS A 200 -8.41 -3.76 -0.55
CA CYS A 200 -9.81 -3.97 -0.90
C CYS A 200 -10.64 -2.70 -0.66
N SER A 201 -10.44 -2.00 0.47
CA SER A 201 -11.09 -0.71 0.73
C SER A 201 -10.79 0.31 -0.36
N GLY A 202 -9.54 0.41 -0.81
CA GLY A 202 -9.16 1.28 -1.93
C GLY A 202 -9.84 0.95 -3.25
N ALA A 203 -9.95 -0.34 -3.59
CA ALA A 203 -10.68 -0.78 -4.78
C ALA A 203 -12.19 -0.52 -4.68
N LEU A 204 -12.78 -0.69 -3.49
CA LEU A 204 -14.19 -0.34 -3.23
C LEU A 204 -14.41 1.18 -3.31
N VAL A 205 -13.47 1.98 -2.83
CA VAL A 205 -13.49 3.45 -3.00
C VAL A 205 -13.51 3.82 -4.48
N TYR A 206 -12.80 3.09 -5.34
CA TYR A 206 -12.90 3.31 -6.79
C TYR A 206 -14.32 3.04 -7.30
N TRP A 207 -14.97 1.98 -6.83
CA TRP A 207 -16.37 1.72 -7.19
C TRP A 207 -17.29 2.87 -6.78
N VAL A 208 -17.19 3.36 -5.53
CA VAL A 208 -17.93 4.54 -5.06
C VAL A 208 -17.59 5.79 -5.90
N PHE A 209 -16.32 6.01 -6.21
CA PHE A 209 -15.86 7.08 -7.10
C PHE A 209 -16.57 7.04 -8.46
N THR A 210 -16.77 5.85 -9.05
CA THR A 210 -17.50 5.74 -10.33
C THR A 210 -18.97 6.15 -10.24
N LEU A 211 -19.59 6.04 -9.06
CA LEU A 211 -20.97 6.46 -8.81
C LEU A 211 -21.07 7.98 -8.56
N CYS A 212 -20.08 8.57 -7.89
CA CYS A 212 -20.09 9.97 -7.50
C CYS A 212 -19.55 10.91 -8.60
N LYS A 213 -18.64 10.46 -9.48
CA LYS A 213 -17.94 11.33 -10.43
C LYS A 213 -18.84 12.12 -11.39
N THR A 214 -20.09 11.70 -11.60
CA THR A 214 -21.05 12.35 -12.52
C THR A 214 -21.80 13.52 -11.88
N LYS A 215 -21.78 13.66 -10.55
CA LYS A 215 -22.48 14.71 -9.80
C LYS A 215 -21.46 15.62 -9.10
N PRO A 216 -20.98 16.68 -9.77
CA PRO A 216 -19.97 17.56 -9.19
C PRO A 216 -20.52 18.29 -7.94
N LEU A 217 -19.68 18.38 -6.91
CA LEU A 217 -19.96 19.21 -5.73
C LEU A 217 -19.56 20.67 -5.99
N SER A 218 -20.08 21.59 -5.19
CA SER A 218 -19.65 22.99 -5.24
C SER A 218 -18.16 23.10 -4.85
N PRO A 219 -17.39 24.02 -5.48
CA PRO A 219 -15.97 24.17 -5.18
C PRO A 219 -15.68 24.46 -3.70
N LEU A 220 -16.55 25.25 -3.05
CA LEU A 220 -16.42 25.56 -1.62
C LEU A 220 -16.57 24.30 -0.76
N LEU A 221 -17.62 23.51 -0.99
CA LEU A 221 -17.85 22.28 -0.22
C LEU A 221 -16.71 21.29 -0.41
N LEU A 222 -16.20 21.15 -1.64
CA LEU A 222 -15.06 20.28 -1.92
C LEU A 222 -13.80 20.70 -1.17
N THR A 223 -13.46 21.99 -1.16
CA THR A 223 -12.31 22.53 -0.40
C THR A 223 -12.47 22.31 1.09
N ILE A 224 -13.68 22.48 1.64
CA ILE A 224 -13.98 22.19 3.05
C ILE A 224 -13.73 20.70 3.36
N LEU A 225 -14.21 19.81 2.50
CA LEU A 225 -13.99 18.37 2.65
C LEU A 225 -12.51 17.99 2.54
N GLU A 226 -11.76 18.60 1.61
CA GLU A 226 -10.31 18.43 1.48
C GLU A 226 -9.56 18.86 2.75
N ALA A 227 -9.90 20.02 3.31
CA ALA A 227 -9.28 20.51 4.54
C ALA A 227 -9.62 19.61 5.74
N LEU A 228 -10.90 19.26 5.92
CA LEU A 228 -11.35 18.40 7.01
C LEU A 228 -10.66 17.03 6.96
N ILE A 229 -10.58 16.39 5.79
CA ILE A 229 -9.98 15.06 5.70
C ILE A 229 -8.47 15.09 5.95
N ILE A 230 -7.76 16.16 5.57
CA ILE A 230 -6.35 16.34 5.91
C ILE A 230 -6.18 16.49 7.42
N ILE A 231 -6.96 17.36 8.06
CA ILE A 231 -6.88 17.60 9.51
C ILE A 231 -7.15 16.31 10.28
N THR A 232 -8.21 15.58 9.91
CA THR A 232 -8.52 14.29 10.54
C THR A 232 -7.44 13.25 10.28
N SER A 233 -6.84 13.21 9.09
CA SER A 233 -5.72 12.31 8.79
C SER A 233 -4.52 12.59 9.68
N VAL A 234 -4.13 13.87 9.81
CA VAL A 234 -3.03 14.28 10.68
C VAL A 234 -3.33 13.92 12.13
N TYR A 235 -4.55 14.18 12.61
CA TYR A 235 -4.98 13.84 13.97
C TYR A 235 -4.92 12.32 14.24
N ILE A 236 -5.43 11.48 13.34
CA ILE A 236 -5.40 10.02 13.51
C ILE A 236 -3.96 9.50 13.52
N ILE A 237 -3.09 10.05 12.69
CA ILE A 237 -1.67 9.68 12.67
C ILE A 237 -1.00 10.11 13.98
N THR A 238 -1.15 11.37 14.40
CA THR A 238 -0.48 11.86 15.63
C THR A 238 -1.00 11.17 16.89
N SER A 239 -2.30 10.88 16.96
CA SER A 239 -2.90 10.18 18.10
C SER A 239 -2.68 8.66 18.10
N GLY A 240 -2.06 8.09 17.05
CA GLY A 240 -1.80 6.65 16.95
C GLY A 240 -3.04 5.78 16.78
N GLN A 241 -4.19 6.35 16.39
CA GLN A 241 -5.46 5.62 16.30
C GLN A 241 -5.61 4.82 14.99
N GLY A 242 -4.70 3.87 14.77
CA GLY A 242 -4.61 3.08 13.54
C GLY A 242 -5.87 2.30 13.16
N GLN A 243 -6.74 1.96 14.13
CA GLN A 243 -8.01 1.26 13.89
C GLN A 243 -8.98 2.05 13.00
N TYR A 244 -8.94 3.39 13.04
CA TYR A 244 -9.79 4.25 12.24
C TYR A 244 -9.14 4.70 10.93
N ALA A 245 -7.84 4.43 10.75
CA ALA A 245 -7.07 4.92 9.61
C ALA A 245 -7.61 4.41 8.27
N VAL A 246 -8.20 3.20 8.22
CA VAL A 246 -8.83 2.67 6.99
C VAL A 246 -9.95 3.58 6.47
N PHE A 247 -10.81 4.10 7.35
CA PHE A 247 -11.92 4.96 6.94
C PHE A 247 -11.44 6.32 6.48
N ILE A 248 -10.49 6.90 7.20
CA ILE A 248 -9.93 8.21 6.89
C ILE A 248 -9.14 8.18 5.59
N PHE A 249 -8.28 7.18 5.39
CA PHE A 249 -7.53 7.03 4.14
C PHE A 249 -8.44 6.71 2.95
N SER A 250 -9.49 5.90 3.16
CA SER A 250 -10.50 5.66 2.12
C SER A 250 -11.22 6.96 1.72
N GLY A 251 -11.60 7.78 2.69
CA GLY A 251 -12.19 9.10 2.47
C GLY A 251 -11.23 10.07 1.77
N LEU A 252 -9.96 10.10 2.17
CA LEU A 252 -8.92 10.93 1.55
C LEU A 252 -8.76 10.56 0.07
N VAL A 253 -8.61 9.28 -0.24
CA VAL A 253 -8.48 8.80 -1.62
C VAL A 253 -9.72 9.16 -2.45
N LEU A 254 -10.92 9.02 -1.89
CA LEU A 254 -12.17 9.39 -2.57
C LEU A 254 -12.25 10.89 -2.87
N ILE A 255 -12.06 11.73 -1.86
CA ILE A 255 -12.21 13.20 -1.96
C ILE A 255 -11.19 13.75 -2.94
N PHE A 256 -9.90 13.40 -2.79
CA PHE A 256 -8.85 13.89 -3.68
C PHE A 256 -8.93 13.28 -5.09
N GLY A 257 -9.43 12.04 -5.20
CA GLY A 257 -9.76 11.43 -6.48
C GLY A 257 -10.85 12.21 -7.23
N LEU A 258 -11.98 12.50 -6.57
CA LEU A 258 -13.09 13.29 -7.12
C LEU A 258 -12.66 14.72 -7.46
N SER A 259 -11.93 15.36 -6.55
CA SER A 259 -11.39 16.71 -6.75
C SER A 259 -10.50 16.80 -7.98
N SER A 260 -9.54 15.90 -8.09
CA SER A 260 -8.64 15.83 -9.25
C SER A 260 -9.41 15.54 -10.54
N TYR A 261 -10.42 14.68 -10.49
CA TYR A 261 -11.26 14.38 -11.64
C TYR A 261 -12.05 15.60 -12.11
N TRP A 262 -12.79 16.25 -11.20
CA TRP A 262 -13.65 17.38 -11.54
C TRP A 262 -12.87 18.61 -11.98
N LYS A 263 -11.75 18.93 -11.31
CA LYS A 263 -10.85 20.00 -11.75
C LYS A 263 -10.38 19.74 -13.19
N ASN A 264 -9.88 18.54 -13.49
CA ASN A 264 -9.41 18.19 -14.84
C ASN A 264 -10.52 18.17 -15.90
N THR A 265 -11.76 17.76 -15.56
CA THR A 265 -12.89 17.80 -16.51
C THR A 265 -13.42 19.22 -16.72
N ALA A 266 -13.42 20.06 -15.69
CA ALA A 266 -13.81 21.47 -15.81
C ALA A 266 -12.83 22.25 -16.70
N TYR A 267 -11.51 22.03 -16.55
CA TYR A 267 -10.51 22.65 -17.41
C TYR A 267 -10.60 22.19 -18.88
N LYS A 268 -11.02 20.95 -19.14
CA LYS A 268 -11.25 20.46 -20.52
C LYS A 268 -12.60 20.89 -21.09
N GLY A 269 -13.60 21.13 -20.25
CA GLY A 269 -14.92 21.62 -20.63
C GLY A 269 -14.97 23.08 -21.08
N GLY A 270 -13.86 23.81 -21.01
CA GLY A 270 -13.70 25.13 -21.65
C GLY A 270 -13.59 25.07 -23.18
N GLY A 271 -13.57 23.87 -23.78
CA GLY A 271 -13.72 23.65 -25.21
C GLY A 271 -14.77 22.58 -25.48
N GLY A 272 -16.04 23.00 -25.58
CA GLY A 272 -17.14 22.24 -26.18
C GLY A 272 -17.47 20.88 -25.55
N LEU A 273 -18.61 20.81 -24.86
CA LEU A 273 -19.32 19.54 -24.63
C LEU A 273 -19.47 18.78 -25.97
N PRO A 274 -19.04 17.52 -26.11
CA PRO A 274 -19.59 16.68 -27.15
C PRO A 274 -21.03 16.36 -26.73
N ILE A 275 -21.95 16.97 -27.46
CA ILE A 275 -23.36 16.65 -27.44
C ILE A 275 -23.51 15.25 -28.08
N TYR A 276 -24.24 14.38 -27.38
CA TYR A 276 -24.68 13.01 -27.72
C TYR A 276 -23.67 11.86 -27.51
#